data_AF-A0A355CJ31-F1
#
_entry.id   AF-A0A355CJ31-F1
#
_cell.length_a   1.000
_cell.length_b   1.000
_cell.length_c   1.000
_cell.angle_alpha   90.00
_cell.angle_beta   90.00
_cell.angle_gamma   90.00
#
_symmetry.space_group_name_H-M   'P 1'
#
loop_
_entity.id
_entity.type
_entity.pdbx_description
1 polymer ?
#
loop_
_entity_poly.entity_id
_entity_poly.type
_entity_poly.pdbx_seq_one_letter_code
_entity_poly.pdbx_strand_id
1 'polypeptide(L)'
;MKMRLPVTFFLLGVLAASASVAVHLFFFYPKSLVTSDKSVATTAESPTASPVPSAKAPQKHYYARSRPAPNPSEAVINTALEKLPVGQVYHNVPNEMKVGVEEMIEAGIAPQITQEIKNEIQGRGQVNIKSGVRFDPMGMNMDLIVNPQKFKVFKQEVGEQLVTSKLPGKWVWQVTPIEPGNHQMTILATLNLNLPGSKTRTIKTIVFQDQREVKVNWGYTISGFIMINWKELIPLIVGSGSLSGLIGWYLAKRQEKQKQARAKQQEQ
;
A
#
# COMPACT_ATOMS: atom_id res chain seq x y z
N MET A 1 -74.08 -15.66 4.13
CA MET A 1 -73.09 -16.76 4.24
C MET A 1 -71.84 -16.33 3.49
N LYS A 2 -70.69 -16.30 4.19
CA LYS A 2 -69.32 -15.94 3.78
C LYS A 2 -69.06 -14.49 3.32
N MET A 3 -68.52 -13.74 4.28
CA MET A 3 -67.94 -12.41 4.17
C MET A 3 -66.47 -12.51 4.63
N ARG A 4 -65.59 -11.63 4.12
CA ARG A 4 -64.22 -11.29 4.57
C ARG A 4 -63.07 -12.16 4.03
N LEU A 5 -61.87 -11.68 3.67
CA LEU A 5 -61.18 -10.35 3.73
C LEU A 5 -59.97 -10.41 2.75
N PRO A 6 -59.43 -9.27 2.26
CA PRO A 6 -58.28 -9.22 1.37
C PRO A 6 -56.94 -9.37 2.12
N VAL A 7 -56.01 -10.06 1.45
CA VAL A 7 -54.62 -10.29 1.86
C VAL A 7 -53.80 -9.04 1.54
N THR A 8 -53.40 -8.28 2.56
CA THR A 8 -52.36 -7.26 2.43
C THR A 8 -51.61 -7.07 3.74
N PHE A 9 -50.28 -6.91 3.62
CA PHE A 9 -49.28 -6.51 4.62
C PHE A 9 -48.82 -7.56 5.63
N PHE A 10 -47.69 -8.22 5.34
CA PHE A 10 -46.63 -8.51 6.34
C PHE A 10 -45.32 -8.85 5.62
N LEU A 11 -44.49 -7.84 5.34
CA LEU A 11 -43.08 -8.04 4.99
C LEU A 11 -42.27 -6.79 5.41
N LEU A 12 -42.19 -6.59 6.72
CA LEU A 12 -41.21 -5.69 7.34
C LEU A 12 -40.96 -6.22 8.75
N GLY A 13 -39.90 -7.02 8.90
CA GLY A 13 -39.56 -7.56 10.22
C GLY A 13 -38.56 -8.69 10.22
N VAL A 14 -37.37 -8.54 9.62
CA VAL A 14 -36.18 -9.31 10.02
C VAL A 14 -34.92 -8.49 9.70
N LEU A 15 -34.29 -7.89 10.71
CA LEU A 15 -32.82 -7.75 10.90
C LEU A 15 -32.54 -6.75 12.04
N ALA A 16 -32.86 -7.19 13.26
CA ALA A 16 -32.36 -6.56 14.48
C ALA A 16 -31.99 -7.68 15.45
N ALA A 17 -30.90 -8.40 15.17
CA ALA A 17 -30.26 -9.31 16.11
C ALA A 17 -28.88 -9.74 15.57
N SER A 18 -27.82 -9.00 15.93
CA SER A 18 -26.48 -9.53 16.24
C SER A 18 -25.45 -8.39 16.30
N ALA A 19 -25.53 -7.54 17.32
CA ALA A 19 -24.42 -6.68 17.73
C ALA A 19 -24.01 -7.11 19.14
N SER A 20 -23.26 -8.20 19.23
CA SER A 20 -22.56 -8.59 20.46
C SER A 20 -21.44 -9.57 20.12
N VAL A 21 -20.34 -9.05 19.58
CA VAL A 21 -19.05 -9.75 19.54
C VAL A 21 -17.93 -8.73 19.78
N ALA A 22 -17.32 -8.86 20.96
CA ALA A 22 -15.93 -8.52 21.29
C ALA A 22 -15.43 -7.07 21.06
N VAL A 23 -15.83 -6.16 21.97
CA VAL A 23 -14.98 -5.01 22.34
C VAL A 23 -14.15 -5.41 23.55
N HIS A 24 -13.12 -6.23 23.32
CA HIS A 24 -12.01 -6.42 24.25
C HIS A 24 -10.80 -6.83 23.44
N LEU A 25 -9.96 -5.86 23.11
CA LEU A 25 -8.48 -5.92 23.01
C LEU A 25 -8.02 -4.54 22.51
N PHE A 26 -6.88 -4.07 23.02
CA PHE A 26 -6.26 -2.75 22.82
C PHE A 26 -6.62 -1.62 23.80
N PHE A 27 -6.62 -1.94 25.10
CA PHE A 27 -6.19 -0.99 26.15
C PHE A 27 -4.78 -1.37 26.64
N PHE A 28 -3.75 -1.27 25.78
CA PHE A 28 -2.35 -1.22 26.22
C PHE A 28 -1.49 -0.58 25.13
N TYR A 29 -1.57 0.75 25.02
CA TYR A 29 -0.47 1.54 24.48
C TYR A 29 0.25 2.17 25.68
N PRO A 30 1.47 1.74 26.04
CA PRO A 30 2.27 2.47 27.00
C PRO A 30 2.70 3.79 26.36
N LYS A 31 2.25 4.90 26.94
CA LYS A 31 2.83 6.23 26.71
C LYS A 31 4.28 6.17 27.19
N SER A 32 5.23 6.09 26.27
CA SER A 32 6.63 6.38 26.58
C SER A 32 6.75 7.87 26.92
N LEU A 33 6.79 8.16 28.21
CA LEU A 33 7.16 9.46 28.76
C LEU A 33 8.63 9.70 28.41
N VAL A 34 8.88 10.60 27.47
CA VAL A 34 10.22 11.19 27.29
C VAL A 34 10.36 12.25 28.38
N THR A 35 10.99 11.86 29.48
CA THR A 35 11.46 12.77 30.52
C THR A 35 12.67 13.52 29.99
N SER A 36 12.48 14.83 29.79
CA SER A 36 13.55 15.79 29.53
C SER A 36 14.25 16.06 30.86
N ASP A 37 15.31 15.31 31.17
CA ASP A 37 16.16 15.62 32.32
C ASP A 37 17.23 16.64 31.97
N LYS A 38 17.19 17.71 32.75
CA LYS A 38 18.11 18.86 32.76
C LYS A 38 19.02 18.67 33.97
N SER A 39 20.29 18.32 33.76
CA SER A 39 21.29 18.35 34.84
C SER A 39 22.63 18.94 34.35
N VAL A 40 22.78 20.22 34.71
CA VAL A 40 23.93 20.91 35.32
C VAL A 40 25.32 20.24 35.25
N ALA A 41 26.27 21.11 34.89
CA ALA A 41 27.74 21.01 34.90
C ALA A 41 28.39 20.34 36.12
N THR A 42 29.63 19.84 35.93
CA THR A 42 30.80 20.11 36.81
C THR A 42 32.08 19.45 36.24
N THR A 43 33.07 20.31 36.01
CA THR A 43 34.53 20.21 36.22
C THR A 43 35.41 19.17 35.52
N ALA A 44 36.27 19.76 34.68
CA ALA A 44 37.66 19.47 34.31
C ALA A 44 38.45 18.40 35.08
N GLU A 45 39.10 17.53 34.31
CA GLU A 45 40.51 17.16 34.49
C GLU A 45 41.20 16.97 33.12
N SER A 46 42.39 17.56 32.99
CA SER A 46 43.40 17.35 31.95
C SER A 46 44.53 16.59 32.64
N PRO A 47 45.16 15.55 32.04
CA PRO A 47 46.32 15.83 31.18
C PRO A 47 46.60 14.78 30.10
N THR A 48 47.39 15.20 29.10
CA THR A 48 48.58 14.53 28.55
C THR A 48 48.65 14.74 27.04
N ALA A 49 49.41 15.76 26.68
CA ALA A 49 49.82 16.05 25.32
C ALA A 49 50.64 14.87 24.76
N SER A 50 50.17 14.33 23.63
CA SER A 50 50.98 13.48 22.75
C SER A 50 51.50 14.30 21.56
N PRO A 51 52.71 14.01 21.08
CA PRO A 51 53.48 14.89 20.21
C PRO A 51 52.91 15.00 18.78
N VAL A 52 52.91 16.24 18.30
CA VAL A 52 52.55 16.66 16.93
C VAL A 52 53.52 16.04 15.92
N PRO A 53 53.06 15.24 14.93
CA PRO A 53 53.85 14.91 13.76
C PRO A 53 53.90 16.11 12.81
N SER A 54 55.12 16.50 12.48
CA SER A 54 55.50 17.59 11.59
C SER A 54 54.69 17.62 10.27
N ALA A 55 54.12 18.78 9.96
CA ALA A 55 53.37 19.05 8.75
C ALA A 55 54.27 18.89 7.51
N LYS A 56 54.05 17.81 6.74
CA LYS A 56 54.64 17.63 5.42
C LYS A 56 53.98 18.62 4.45
N ALA A 57 54.81 19.37 3.72
CA ALA A 57 54.40 20.39 2.77
C ALA A 57 53.31 19.88 1.79
N PRO A 58 52.34 20.72 1.40
CA PRO A 58 51.29 20.33 0.47
C PRO A 58 51.90 19.99 -0.89
N GLN A 59 51.90 18.70 -1.22
CA GLN A 59 52.26 18.26 -2.57
C GLN A 59 51.21 18.82 -3.52
N LYS A 60 51.67 19.63 -4.49
CA LYS A 60 50.86 20.06 -5.63
C LYS A 60 50.47 18.82 -6.42
N HIS A 61 49.31 18.26 -6.11
CA HIS A 61 48.68 17.23 -6.94
C HIS A 61 48.32 17.89 -8.26
N TYR A 62 49.18 17.67 -9.27
CA TYR A 62 48.80 17.86 -10.66
C TYR A 62 47.65 16.89 -10.93
N TYR A 63 46.42 17.37 -10.85
CA TYR A 63 45.27 16.68 -11.42
C TYR A 63 45.53 16.60 -12.92
N ALA A 64 46.08 15.47 -13.37
CA ALA A 64 46.05 15.11 -14.77
C ALA A 64 44.58 15.19 -15.19
N ARG A 65 44.25 16.18 -16.03
CA ARG A 65 42.92 16.40 -16.58
C ARG A 65 42.57 15.15 -17.38
N SER A 66 41.88 14.20 -16.74
CA SER A 66 41.42 12.97 -17.35
C SER A 66 40.49 13.34 -18.49
N ARG A 67 40.96 13.15 -19.72
CA ARG A 67 40.18 13.36 -20.94
C ARG A 67 38.90 12.52 -20.81
N PRO A 68 37.70 13.11 -20.91
CA PRO A 68 36.47 12.32 -20.83
C PRO A 68 36.51 11.25 -21.93
N ALA A 69 36.29 9.99 -21.53
CA ALA A 69 36.26 8.86 -22.45
C ALA A 69 35.22 9.14 -23.56
N PRO A 70 35.52 8.78 -24.82
CA PRO A 70 34.60 8.98 -25.93
C PRO A 70 33.27 8.25 -25.68
N ASN A 71 32.15 8.88 -26.05
CA ASN A 71 30.84 8.25 -25.98
C ASN A 71 30.79 7.08 -26.98
N PRO A 72 30.39 5.86 -26.57
CA PRO A 72 30.22 4.75 -27.50
C PRO A 72 29.16 5.11 -28.54
N SER A 73 29.38 4.70 -29.80
CA SER A 73 28.40 4.90 -30.86
C SER A 73 27.16 4.03 -30.65
N GLU A 74 26.01 4.46 -31.16
CA GLU A 74 24.74 3.72 -31.07
C GLU A 74 24.86 2.30 -31.63
N ALA A 75 25.66 2.10 -32.68
CA ALA A 75 25.92 0.79 -33.27
C ALA A 75 26.55 -0.20 -32.28
N VAL A 76 27.47 0.26 -31.42
CA VAL A 76 28.11 -0.57 -30.39
C VAL A 76 27.10 -0.98 -29.32
N ILE A 77 26.22 -0.06 -28.92
CA ILE A 77 25.15 -0.32 -27.94
C ILE A 77 24.18 -1.35 -28.50
N ASN A 78 23.71 -1.18 -29.73
CA ASN A 78 22.77 -2.10 -30.38
C ASN A 78 23.38 -3.49 -30.54
N THR A 79 24.63 -3.58 -30.99
CA THR A 79 25.35 -4.86 -31.11
C THR A 79 25.50 -5.56 -29.74
N ALA A 80 25.74 -4.81 -28.67
CA ALA A 80 25.84 -5.35 -27.32
C ALA A 80 24.47 -5.82 -26.80
N LEU A 81 23.39 -5.06 -27.06
CA LEU A 81 22.02 -5.45 -26.73
C LEU A 81 21.61 -6.71 -27.48
N GLU A 82 21.95 -6.85 -28.76
CA GLU A 82 21.59 -8.03 -29.56
C GLU A 82 22.17 -9.34 -29.04
N LYS A 83 23.29 -9.28 -28.30
CA LYS A 83 23.91 -10.44 -27.66
C LYS A 83 23.21 -10.88 -26.37
N LEU A 84 22.37 -10.01 -25.79
CA LEU A 84 21.65 -10.36 -24.57
C LEU A 84 20.57 -11.41 -24.87
N PRO A 85 20.36 -12.37 -23.96
CA PRO A 85 19.30 -13.34 -24.10
C PRO A 85 17.93 -12.65 -24.13
N VAL A 86 17.01 -13.24 -24.88
CA VAL A 86 15.62 -12.83 -24.95
C VAL A 86 14.82 -13.69 -23.98
N GLY A 87 13.94 -13.06 -23.22
CA GLY A 87 13.06 -13.72 -22.27
C GLY A 87 11.65 -13.14 -22.27
N GLN A 88 10.96 -13.43 -21.17
CA GLN A 88 9.59 -13.04 -20.90
C GLN A 88 9.54 -12.25 -19.60
N VAL A 89 8.80 -11.13 -19.62
CA VAL A 89 8.46 -10.36 -18.43
C VAL A 89 7.02 -10.62 -18.05
N TYR A 90 6.73 -10.57 -16.75
CA TYR A 90 5.37 -10.64 -16.24
C TYR A 90 5.11 -9.57 -15.18
N HIS A 91 3.83 -9.26 -14.98
CA HIS A 91 3.35 -8.47 -13.85
C HIS A 91 1.92 -8.84 -13.51
N ASN A 92 1.48 -8.54 -12.28
CA ASN A 92 0.10 -8.79 -11.84
C ASN A 92 -0.59 -7.53 -11.28
N VAL A 93 -0.24 -6.34 -11.79
CA VAL A 93 -0.89 -5.08 -11.41
C VAL A 93 -2.42 -5.18 -11.58
N PRO A 94 -3.21 -5.08 -10.49
CA PRO A 94 -4.67 -5.21 -10.56
C PRO A 94 -5.30 -4.09 -11.38
N ASN A 95 -6.41 -4.39 -12.07
CA ASN A 95 -7.13 -3.40 -12.90
C ASN A 95 -7.84 -2.33 -12.06
N GLU A 96 -8.33 -2.74 -10.89
CA GLU A 96 -9.02 -1.87 -9.94
C GLU A 96 -8.40 -2.04 -8.56
N MET A 97 -8.33 -0.98 -7.78
CA MET A 97 -7.87 -0.98 -6.39
C MET A 97 -8.87 -0.22 -5.50
N LYS A 98 -8.70 -0.29 -4.18
CA LYS A 98 -9.55 0.41 -3.21
C LYS A 98 -8.69 1.23 -2.25
N VAL A 99 -9.17 2.43 -1.91
CA VAL A 99 -8.49 3.29 -0.92
C VAL A 99 -8.31 2.53 0.40
N GLY A 100 -7.08 2.57 0.93
CA GLY A 100 -6.71 1.94 2.20
C GLY A 100 -6.60 0.42 2.17
N VAL A 101 -6.87 -0.24 1.03
CA VAL A 101 -6.69 -1.69 0.89
C VAL A 101 -5.30 -1.96 0.33
N GLU A 102 -4.54 -2.81 1.00
CA GLU A 102 -3.20 -3.19 0.57
C GLU A 102 -3.27 -4.17 -0.60
N GLU A 103 -2.46 -3.91 -1.61
CA GLU A 103 -2.33 -4.71 -2.82
C GLU A 103 -0.88 -5.20 -2.93
N MET A 104 -0.72 -6.49 -3.22
CA MET A 104 0.59 -7.04 -3.54
C MET A 104 0.76 -7.03 -5.05
N ILE A 105 1.78 -6.31 -5.50
CA ILE A 105 2.17 -6.22 -6.91
C ILE A 105 3.52 -6.92 -7.05
N GLU A 106 3.54 -7.88 -7.95
CA GLU A 106 4.71 -8.61 -8.36
C GLU A 106 4.97 -8.36 -9.85
N ALA A 107 6.23 -8.16 -10.19
CA ALA A 107 6.72 -8.25 -11.55
C ALA A 107 7.99 -9.09 -11.59
N GLY A 108 8.26 -9.72 -12.73
CA GLY A 108 9.44 -10.54 -12.86
C GLY A 108 9.86 -10.74 -14.29
N ILE A 109 11.02 -11.37 -14.43
CA ILE A 109 11.63 -11.70 -15.73
C ILE A 109 12.30 -13.05 -15.66
N ALA A 110 12.10 -13.86 -16.70
CA ALA A 110 12.74 -15.16 -16.84
C ALA A 110 13.00 -15.45 -18.32
N PRO A 111 13.88 -16.40 -18.66
CA PRO A 111 13.99 -16.90 -20.03
C PRO A 111 12.64 -17.43 -20.56
N GLN A 112 11.88 -18.11 -19.70
CA GLN A 112 10.55 -18.61 -19.98
C GLN A 112 9.72 -18.66 -18.69
N ILE A 113 8.47 -18.19 -18.75
CA ILE A 113 7.52 -18.26 -17.64
C ILE A 113 6.79 -19.61 -17.68
N THR A 114 7.20 -20.50 -16.78
CA THR A 114 6.60 -21.83 -16.60
C THR A 114 5.31 -21.76 -15.78
N GLN A 115 4.55 -22.85 -15.74
CA GLN A 115 3.36 -22.93 -14.88
C GLN A 115 3.71 -22.89 -13.39
N GLU A 116 4.87 -23.44 -13.01
CA GLU A 116 5.41 -23.36 -11.65
C GLU A 116 5.60 -21.90 -11.21
N ILE A 117 6.29 -21.09 -12.03
CA ILE A 117 6.45 -19.65 -11.78
C ILE A 117 5.07 -18.99 -11.65
N LYS A 118 4.13 -19.26 -12.56
CA LYS A 118 2.78 -18.66 -12.49
C LYS A 118 2.04 -19.00 -11.20
N ASN A 119 2.24 -20.19 -10.65
CA ASN A 119 1.59 -20.63 -9.42
C ASN A 119 2.20 -19.99 -8.17
N GLU A 120 3.44 -19.51 -8.26
CA GLU A 120 4.15 -18.82 -7.16
C GLU A 120 3.88 -17.31 -7.12
N ILE A 121 3.35 -16.72 -8.21
CA ILE A 121 3.06 -15.29 -8.29
C ILE A 121 2.05 -14.89 -7.22
N GLN A 122 2.41 -13.90 -6.40
CA GLN A 122 1.60 -13.43 -5.29
C GLN A 122 0.79 -12.20 -5.66
N GLY A 123 -0.46 -12.13 -5.21
CA GLY A 123 -1.36 -10.98 -5.43
C GLY A 123 -2.58 -11.34 -6.26
N ARG A 124 -3.56 -10.44 -6.29
CA ARG A 124 -4.90 -10.72 -6.87
C ARG A 124 -5.09 -10.31 -8.31
N GLY A 125 -4.15 -9.59 -8.90
CA GLY A 125 -4.29 -9.14 -10.28
C GLY A 125 -4.01 -10.25 -11.28
N GLN A 126 -4.56 -10.10 -12.49
CA GLN A 126 -4.30 -11.04 -13.57
C GLN A 126 -2.83 -10.97 -14.00
N VAL A 127 -2.19 -12.12 -14.12
CA VAL A 127 -0.81 -12.21 -14.60
C VAL A 127 -0.78 -11.91 -16.11
N ASN A 128 -0.10 -10.84 -16.47
CA ASN A 128 0.15 -10.44 -17.85
C ASN A 128 1.58 -10.81 -18.21
N ILE A 129 1.80 -11.39 -19.40
CA ILE A 129 3.11 -11.87 -19.86
C ILE A 129 3.43 -11.25 -21.21
N LYS A 130 4.63 -10.70 -21.33
CA LYS A 130 5.16 -10.14 -22.58
C LYS A 130 6.46 -10.83 -22.94
N SER A 131 6.53 -11.37 -24.16
CA SER A 131 7.71 -12.01 -24.72
C SER A 131 8.60 -11.01 -25.47
N GLY A 132 9.85 -11.40 -25.75
CA GLY A 132 10.75 -10.60 -26.59
C GLY A 132 11.56 -9.56 -25.82
N VAL A 133 11.57 -9.62 -24.49
CA VAL A 133 12.31 -8.67 -23.66
C VAL A 133 13.73 -9.17 -23.43
N ARG A 134 14.73 -8.35 -23.78
CA ARG A 134 16.13 -8.66 -23.50
C ARG A 134 16.47 -8.40 -22.05
N PHE A 135 17.31 -9.25 -21.48
CA PHE A 135 17.72 -9.15 -20.09
C PHE A 135 19.20 -9.50 -19.92
N ASP A 136 19.82 -8.97 -18.87
CA ASP A 136 21.17 -9.36 -18.47
C ASP A 136 21.08 -10.43 -17.35
N PRO A 137 21.58 -11.65 -17.57
CA PRO A 137 21.59 -12.68 -16.53
C PRO A 137 22.30 -12.28 -15.24
N MET A 138 23.24 -11.32 -15.34
CA MET A 138 24.10 -10.90 -14.24
C MET A 138 23.52 -9.74 -13.41
N GLY A 139 22.47 -9.08 -13.88
CA GLY A 139 21.96 -7.89 -13.19
C GLY A 139 20.79 -7.23 -13.88
N MET A 140 19.59 -7.50 -13.36
CA MET A 140 18.37 -6.78 -13.68
C MET A 140 17.85 -6.06 -12.44
N ASN A 141 17.19 -4.94 -12.60
CA ASN A 141 16.40 -4.31 -11.54
C ASN A 141 15.02 -3.93 -12.10
N MET A 142 13.98 -3.94 -11.27
CA MET A 142 12.70 -3.33 -11.60
C MET A 142 12.29 -2.32 -10.54
N ASP A 143 11.67 -1.23 -11.00
CA ASP A 143 11.11 -0.21 -10.14
C ASP A 143 9.64 0.04 -10.47
N LEU A 144 8.82 0.13 -9.43
CA LEU A 144 7.45 0.63 -9.50
C LEU A 144 7.44 2.15 -9.31
N ILE A 145 6.99 2.87 -10.33
CA ILE A 145 6.88 4.33 -10.35
C ILE A 145 5.40 4.70 -10.24
N VAL A 146 5.07 5.39 -9.14
CA VAL A 146 3.73 5.89 -8.82
C VAL A 146 3.83 7.26 -8.15
N ASN A 147 2.72 8.02 -8.12
CA ASN A 147 2.68 9.27 -7.36
C ASN A 147 2.66 8.98 -5.84
N PRO A 148 3.67 9.41 -5.07
CA PRO A 148 3.75 9.13 -3.63
C PRO A 148 2.67 9.84 -2.80
N GLN A 149 2.00 10.85 -3.35
CA GLN A 149 0.85 11.49 -2.70
C GLN A 149 -0.43 10.66 -2.84
N LYS A 150 -0.49 9.76 -3.83
CA LYS A 150 -1.67 8.93 -4.14
C LYS A 150 -1.51 7.48 -3.70
N PHE A 151 -0.27 7.03 -3.48
CA PHE A 151 0.06 5.67 -3.07
C PHE A 151 1.14 5.64 -2.01
N LYS A 152 0.97 4.77 -1.02
CA LYS A 152 2.04 4.30 -0.14
C LYS A 152 2.62 3.03 -0.74
N VAL A 153 3.94 2.97 -0.90
CA VAL A 153 4.63 1.81 -1.46
C VAL A 153 5.65 1.30 -0.45
N PHE A 154 5.56 0.01 -0.11
CA PHE A 154 6.55 -0.71 0.65
C PHE A 154 7.26 -1.72 -0.25
N LYS A 155 8.58 -1.66 -0.29
CA LYS A 155 9.45 -2.49 -1.12
C LYS A 155 9.78 -3.77 -0.35
N GLN A 156 9.32 -4.93 -0.82
CA GLN A 156 9.52 -6.21 -0.12
C GLN A 156 10.70 -6.99 -0.72
N GLU A 157 10.66 -7.24 -2.03
CA GLU A 157 11.78 -7.84 -2.76
C GLU A 157 12.18 -6.87 -3.87
N VAL A 158 13.31 -6.18 -3.71
CA VAL A 158 13.76 -5.13 -4.63
C VAL A 158 15.28 -5.14 -4.81
N GLY A 159 15.76 -4.36 -5.77
CA GLY A 159 17.17 -4.21 -6.06
C GLY A 159 17.60 -5.06 -7.24
N GLU A 160 18.91 -5.10 -7.46
CA GLU A 160 19.49 -5.88 -8.55
C GLU A 160 19.41 -7.38 -8.27
N GLN A 161 18.93 -8.15 -9.24
CA GLN A 161 18.77 -9.59 -9.17
C GLN A 161 19.37 -10.28 -10.39
N LEU A 162 19.87 -11.50 -10.14
CA LEU A 162 20.31 -12.42 -11.17
C LEU A 162 19.10 -13.05 -11.86
N VAL A 163 19.22 -13.27 -13.17
CA VAL A 163 18.15 -13.90 -13.96
C VAL A 163 18.74 -15.07 -14.72
N THR A 164 18.38 -16.27 -14.31
CA THR A 164 18.88 -17.50 -14.94
C THR A 164 17.71 -18.40 -15.34
N SER A 165 17.99 -19.48 -16.04
CA SER A 165 16.97 -20.49 -16.38
C SER A 165 16.37 -21.18 -15.15
N LYS A 166 17.07 -21.18 -14.01
CA LYS A 166 16.63 -21.79 -12.77
C LYS A 166 16.12 -20.78 -11.74
N LEU A 167 16.51 -19.52 -11.87
CA LEU A 167 16.19 -18.46 -10.92
C LEU A 167 15.61 -17.27 -11.68
N PRO A 168 14.27 -17.13 -11.73
CA PRO A 168 13.65 -15.94 -12.29
C PRO A 168 13.97 -14.72 -11.40
N GLY A 169 14.12 -13.55 -12.02
CA GLY A 169 14.15 -12.29 -11.27
C GLY A 169 12.73 -11.89 -10.86
N LYS A 170 12.55 -11.51 -9.59
CA LYS A 170 11.24 -11.24 -8.99
C LYS A 170 11.29 -9.99 -8.12
N TRP A 171 10.41 -9.03 -8.38
CA TRP A 171 10.29 -7.80 -7.61
C TRP A 171 8.88 -7.70 -7.04
N VAL A 172 8.80 -7.47 -5.73
CA VAL A 172 7.54 -7.46 -4.97
C VAL A 172 7.39 -6.14 -4.23
N TRP A 173 6.24 -5.51 -4.43
CA TRP A 173 5.83 -4.29 -3.77
C TRP A 173 4.47 -4.50 -3.09
N GLN A 174 4.34 -3.98 -1.88
CA GLN A 174 3.06 -3.80 -1.22
C GLN A 174 2.63 -2.35 -1.41
N VAL A 175 1.45 -2.16 -2.00
CA VAL A 175 0.94 -0.86 -2.43
C VAL A 175 -0.40 -0.58 -1.77
N THR A 176 -0.51 0.55 -1.09
CA THR A 176 -1.76 1.03 -0.50
C THR A 176 -2.20 2.31 -1.21
N PRO A 177 -3.32 2.32 -1.95
CA PRO A 177 -3.87 3.54 -2.51
C PRO A 177 -4.39 4.46 -1.40
N ILE A 178 -4.09 5.76 -1.52
CA ILE A 178 -4.46 6.80 -0.54
C ILE A 178 -5.63 7.63 -1.07
N GLU A 179 -5.69 7.85 -2.39
CA GLU A 179 -6.69 8.72 -3.02
C GLU A 179 -7.47 7.98 -4.11
N PRO A 180 -8.80 8.16 -4.20
CA PRO A 180 -9.58 7.58 -5.29
C PRO A 180 -9.28 8.24 -6.63
N GLY A 181 -9.71 7.62 -7.73
CA GLY A 181 -9.57 8.11 -9.09
C GLY A 181 -8.65 7.25 -9.97
N ASN A 182 -8.41 7.71 -11.19
CA ASN A 182 -7.55 7.04 -12.15
C ASN A 182 -6.11 7.53 -11.98
N HIS A 183 -5.20 6.65 -11.58
CA HIS A 183 -3.81 7.01 -11.36
C HIS A 183 -2.88 6.18 -12.22
N GLN A 184 -1.85 6.83 -12.75
CA GLN A 184 -0.85 6.17 -13.56
C GLN A 184 0.11 5.35 -12.69
N MET A 185 0.39 4.13 -13.13
CA MET A 185 1.40 3.26 -12.57
C MET A 185 2.32 2.79 -13.68
N THR A 186 3.62 2.76 -13.43
CA THR A 186 4.63 2.31 -14.40
C THR A 186 5.58 1.33 -13.73
N ILE A 187 5.83 0.19 -14.37
CA ILE A 187 6.90 -0.73 -13.98
C ILE A 187 8.01 -0.61 -15.01
N LEU A 188 9.20 -0.28 -14.52
CA LEU A 188 10.38 -0.04 -15.33
C LEU A 188 11.43 -1.10 -15.04
N ALA A 189 11.83 -1.86 -16.04
CA ALA A 189 12.99 -2.74 -15.97
C ALA A 189 14.25 -1.95 -16.34
N THR A 190 15.32 -2.16 -15.58
CA THR A 190 16.61 -1.50 -15.76
C THR A 190 17.70 -2.57 -15.83
N LEU A 191 18.61 -2.43 -16.79
CA LEU A 191 19.83 -3.24 -16.88
C LEU A 191 21.05 -2.35 -17.07
N ASN A 192 22.19 -2.80 -16.58
CA ASN A 192 23.46 -2.09 -16.64
C ASN A 192 24.36 -2.76 -17.68
N LEU A 193 24.38 -2.21 -18.89
CA LEU A 193 25.12 -2.75 -20.01
C LEU A 193 26.61 -2.37 -19.91
N ASN A 194 27.47 -3.37 -19.73
CA ASN A 194 28.91 -3.19 -19.74
C ASN A 194 29.43 -3.22 -21.19
N LEU A 195 30.04 -2.11 -21.62
CA LEU A 195 30.53 -1.93 -22.99
C LEU A 195 32.06 -2.05 -23.03
N PRO A 196 32.64 -2.78 -24.00
CA PRO A 196 34.09 -2.93 -24.11
C PRO A 196 34.80 -1.57 -24.19
N GLY A 197 35.79 -1.33 -23.32
CA GLY A 197 36.60 -0.11 -23.32
C GLY A 197 35.86 1.18 -22.92
N SER A 198 34.66 1.10 -22.37
CA SER A 198 33.88 2.28 -21.96
C SER A 198 33.11 2.06 -20.65
N LYS A 199 32.42 3.10 -20.17
CA LYS A 199 31.62 3.06 -18.93
C LYS A 199 30.34 2.26 -19.13
N THR A 200 29.89 1.62 -18.05
CA THR A 200 28.56 0.98 -17.95
C THR A 200 27.45 1.95 -18.35
N ARG A 201 26.51 1.48 -19.17
CA ARG A 201 25.33 2.23 -19.62
C ARG A 201 24.06 1.62 -19.08
N THR A 202 23.26 2.42 -18.40
CA THR A 202 21.96 2.00 -17.89
C THR A 202 20.90 2.09 -18.99
N ILE A 203 20.28 0.96 -19.33
CA ILE A 203 19.17 0.88 -20.29
C ILE A 203 17.88 0.62 -19.51
N LYS A 204 16.84 1.36 -19.84
CA LYS A 204 15.54 1.33 -19.17
C LYS A 204 14.45 0.90 -20.16
N THR A 205 13.64 -0.07 -19.78
CA THR A 205 12.54 -0.61 -20.58
C THR A 205 11.25 -0.55 -19.79
N ILE A 206 10.18 -0.04 -20.41
CA ILE A 206 8.85 -0.02 -19.80
C ILE A 206 8.24 -1.43 -19.92
N VAL A 207 8.01 -2.07 -18.78
CA VAL A 207 7.37 -3.39 -18.67
C VAL A 207 5.85 -3.23 -18.66
N PHE A 208 5.37 -2.23 -17.92
CA PHE A 208 3.96 -1.91 -17.78
C PHE A 208 3.80 -0.40 -17.63
N GLN A 209 2.78 0.17 -18.28
CA GLN A 209 2.38 1.55 -18.10
C GLN A 209 0.90 1.68 -18.42
N ASP A 210 0.09 1.97 -17.40
CA ASP A 210 -1.35 2.16 -17.56
C ASP A 210 -1.93 2.99 -16.41
N GLN A 211 -3.17 3.44 -16.56
CA GLN A 211 -3.98 4.01 -15.49
C GLN A 211 -4.77 2.91 -14.79
N ARG A 212 -4.79 2.94 -13.45
CA ARG A 212 -5.59 2.04 -12.63
C ARG A 212 -6.65 2.82 -11.86
N GLU A 213 -7.87 2.28 -11.86
CA GLU A 213 -8.99 2.88 -11.14
C GLU A 213 -8.88 2.55 -9.64
N VAL A 214 -8.83 3.58 -8.81
CA VAL A 214 -8.90 3.45 -7.35
C VAL A 214 -10.30 3.87 -6.88
N LYS A 215 -11.06 2.91 -6.37
CA LYS A 215 -12.40 3.13 -5.85
C LYS A 215 -12.38 3.53 -4.38
N VAL A 216 -13.36 4.34 -3.98
CA VAL A 216 -13.58 4.66 -2.56
C VAL A 216 -13.94 3.39 -1.81
N ASN A 217 -13.34 3.21 -0.64
CA ASN A 217 -13.69 2.12 0.27
C ASN A 217 -14.69 2.63 1.31
N TRP A 218 -15.98 2.59 0.97
CA TRP A 218 -17.06 3.11 1.82
C TRP A 218 -17.04 2.56 3.26
N GLY A 219 -16.68 1.28 3.45
CA GLY A 219 -16.57 0.68 4.79
C GLY A 219 -15.43 1.28 5.63
N TYR A 220 -14.34 1.68 4.99
CA TYR A 220 -13.21 2.36 5.64
C TYR A 220 -13.52 3.84 5.91
N THR A 221 -14.17 4.52 4.96
CA THR A 221 -14.51 5.95 5.07
C THR A 221 -15.55 6.22 6.16
N ILE A 222 -16.57 5.37 6.29
CA ILE A 222 -17.65 5.56 7.27
C ILE A 222 -17.16 5.26 8.69
N SER A 223 -16.35 4.21 8.88
CA SER A 223 -15.82 3.87 10.21
C SER A 223 -14.85 4.94 10.74
N GLY A 224 -13.97 5.47 9.89
CA GLY A 224 -13.09 6.58 10.25
C GLY A 224 -13.84 7.87 10.59
N PHE A 225 -14.84 8.25 9.78
CA PHE A 225 -15.63 9.46 10.04
C PHE A 225 -16.45 9.36 11.33
N ILE A 226 -17.08 8.22 11.59
CA ILE A 226 -17.86 7.98 12.82
C ILE A 226 -16.95 7.99 14.04
N MET A 227 -15.76 7.38 13.99
CA MET A 227 -14.84 7.39 15.13
C MET A 227 -14.30 8.80 15.45
N ILE A 228 -13.96 9.58 14.42
CA ILE A 228 -13.37 10.92 14.60
C ILE A 228 -14.44 11.94 15.02
N ASN A 229 -15.62 11.89 14.42
CA ASN A 229 -16.68 12.89 14.60
C ASN A 229 -17.83 12.41 15.50
N TRP A 230 -17.69 11.26 16.18
CA TRP A 230 -18.70 10.73 17.08
C TRP A 230 -19.18 11.78 18.10
N LYS A 231 -18.27 12.58 18.65
CA LYS A 231 -18.58 13.64 19.61
C LYS A 231 -19.46 14.75 19.01
N GLU A 232 -19.26 15.09 17.74
CA GLU A 232 -20.05 16.08 17.00
C GLU A 232 -21.40 15.52 16.53
N LEU A 233 -21.51 14.19 16.38
CA LEU A 233 -22.77 13.54 16.03
C LEU A 233 -23.74 13.44 17.22
N ILE A 234 -23.23 13.40 18.47
CA ILE A 234 -24.06 13.37 19.69
C ILE A 234 -25.10 14.52 19.71
N PRO A 235 -24.73 15.80 19.56
CA PRO A 235 -25.72 16.90 19.58
C PRO A 235 -26.67 16.88 18.39
N LEU A 236 -26.29 16.31 17.23
CA LEU A 236 -27.22 16.13 16.10
C LEU A 236 -28.27 15.06 16.42
N ILE A 237 -27.86 13.98 17.08
CA ILE A 237 -28.72 12.86 17.49
C ILE A 237 -29.62 13.23 18.67
N VAL A 238 -29.07 13.91 19.67
CA VAL A 238 -29.77 14.30 20.90
C VAL A 238 -30.57 15.60 20.70
N GLY A 239 -30.02 16.56 19.95
CA GLY A 239 -30.62 17.87 19.70
C GLY A 239 -31.70 17.88 18.61
N SER A 240 -31.73 16.90 17.69
CA SER A 240 -32.78 16.84 16.66
C SER A 240 -34.14 16.35 17.19
N GLY A 241 -34.26 15.96 18.47
CA GLY A 241 -35.52 15.55 19.11
C GLY A 241 -36.20 14.30 18.52
N SER A 242 -35.71 13.78 17.40
CA SER A 242 -36.33 12.70 16.62
C SER A 242 -36.26 11.36 17.32
N LEU A 243 -35.11 11.01 17.91
CA LEU A 243 -34.95 9.75 18.67
C LEU A 243 -35.60 9.83 20.05
N SER A 244 -35.55 10.98 20.72
CA SER A 244 -36.23 11.22 21.99
C SER A 244 -37.75 11.10 21.84
N GLY A 245 -38.30 11.63 20.76
CA GLY A 245 -39.73 11.53 20.42
C GLY A 245 -40.17 10.10 20.08
N LEU A 246 -39.34 9.34 19.35
CA LEU A 246 -39.62 7.94 19.02
C LEU A 246 -39.56 7.03 20.26
N ILE A 247 -38.59 7.23 21.15
CA ILE A 247 -38.49 6.47 22.41
C ILE A 247 -39.65 6.84 23.35
N GLY A 248 -40.00 8.12 23.45
CA GLY A 248 -41.16 8.59 24.23
C GLY A 248 -42.49 8.01 23.73
N TRP A 249 -42.72 8.03 22.41
CA TRP A 249 -43.91 7.44 21.79
C TRP A 249 -44.00 5.93 22.02
N TYR A 250 -42.87 5.22 21.91
CA TYR A 250 -42.82 3.78 22.14
C TYR A 250 -43.16 3.41 23.60
N LEU A 251 -42.63 4.17 24.58
CA LEU A 251 -42.93 3.96 25.99
C LEU A 251 -44.40 4.30 26.32
N ALA A 252 -44.94 5.39 25.77
CA ALA A 252 -46.35 5.76 25.96
C ALA A 252 -47.31 4.68 25.45
N LYS A 253 -47.04 4.12 24.26
CA LYS A 253 -47.85 3.07 23.65
C LYS A 253 -47.82 1.76 24.46
N ARG A 254 -46.75 1.49 25.19
CA ARG A 254 -46.64 0.32 26.07
C ARG A 254 -47.49 0.48 27.35
N GLN A 255 -47.59 1.70 27.88
CA GLN A 255 -48.43 1.98 29.05
C GLN A 255 -49.92 1.84 28.74
N GLU A 256 -50.37 2.26 27.55
CA GLU A 256 -51.77 2.07 27.12
C GLU A 256 -52.16 0.59 27.06
N LYS A 257 -51.29 -0.25 26.49
CA LYS A 257 -51.51 -1.70 26.46
C LYS A 257 -51.60 -2.33 27.86
N GLN A 258 -50.79 -1.85 28.81
CA GLN A 258 -50.85 -2.33 30.19
C GLN A 258 -52.14 -1.89 30.92
N LYS A 259 -52.60 -0.65 30.68
CA LYS A 259 -53.88 -0.17 31.23
C LYS A 259 -55.06 -0.96 30.69
N GLN A 260 -55.10 -1.24 29.38
CA GLN A 260 -56.12 -2.08 28.76
C GLN A 260 -56.09 -3.52 29.29
N ALA A 261 -54.91 -4.09 29.53
CA ALA A 261 -54.77 -5.42 30.11
C ALA A 261 -55.26 -5.47 31.57
N ARG A 262 -54.98 -4.45 32.38
CA ARG A 262 -55.47 -4.36 33.76
C ARG A 262 -56.97 -4.13 33.85
N ALA A 263 -57.54 -3.29 32.99
CA ALA A 263 -58.99 -3.06 32.94
C ALA A 263 -59.75 -4.36 32.62
N LYS A 264 -59.25 -5.16 31.66
CA LYS A 264 -59.83 -6.47 31.33
C LYS A 264 -59.72 -7.51 32.44
N GLN A 265 -58.76 -7.37 33.36
CA GLN A 265 -58.62 -8.24 34.53
C GLN A 265 -59.54 -7.83 35.70
N GLN A 266 -60.06 -6.61 35.71
CA GLN A 266 -61.01 -6.13 36.73
C GLN A 266 -62.48 -6.39 36.34
N GLU A 267 -62.75 -6.70 35.06
CA GLU A 267 -64.07 -7.08 34.56
C GLU A 267 -64.31 -8.61 34.56
N GLN A 268 -63.34 -9.41 35.01
CA GLN A 268 -63.46 -10.85 35.26
C GLN A 268 -63.57 -11.14 36.75
#